data_AF-A0A6B2G937-F1
#
_entry.id   AF-A0A6B2G937-F1
#
_cell.length_a   1.000
_cell.length_b   1.000
_cell.length_c   1.000
_cell.angle_alpha   90.00
_cell.angle_beta   90.00
_cell.angle_gamma   90.00
#
_symmetry.space_group_name_H-M   'P 1'
#
loop_
_entity.id
_entity.type
_entity.pdbx_description
1 polymer ?
#
loop_
_entity_poly.entity_id
_entity_poly.type
_entity_poly.pdbx_seq_one_letter_code
_entity_poly.pdbx_strand_id
1 'polypeptide(L)'
;EMEKLDLNEIKKIVMSFEKKMSKNRELRIKFLDQPEKFIDSECELFEELQSLHTVTCSPHFFSHLIEFKLMSNLLELLCHDNNDIRAVTLELIFETIDPETVPEIEYLTLMTDYLLRQNLYELTISYLNSLELVDSESNSQITVGLTIIETLVEYKPSIASLPVTKPMLAWILTLLATARYQPVHLHVVEILTILLQNSEENRDYIGTSNGIDKILICLSHYRKADPRTTDEVEYMQNLFDCACALLLSMENRNIFVSCEGMELMIL
;
A
#
# COMPACT_ATOMS: atom_id res chain seq x y z
N GLU A 1 -17.78 27.47 -15.09
CA GLU A 1 -16.72 26.97 -15.99
C GLU A 1 -15.49 26.77 -15.11
N MET A 2 -14.94 25.55 -15.03
CA MET A 2 -13.66 25.35 -14.33
C MET A 2 -12.60 26.12 -15.11
N GLU A 3 -11.93 27.07 -14.47
CA GLU A 3 -10.74 27.69 -15.05
C GLU A 3 -9.80 26.55 -15.48
N LYS A 4 -9.44 26.53 -16.77
CA LYS A 4 -8.46 25.58 -17.27
C LYS A 4 -7.14 25.92 -16.60
N LEU A 5 -6.74 25.07 -15.65
CA LEU A 5 -5.45 25.11 -14.98
C LEU A 5 -4.34 25.28 -16.02
N ASP A 6 -3.57 26.36 -15.91
CA ASP A 6 -2.47 26.63 -16.83
C ASP A 6 -1.12 26.20 -16.25
N LEU A 7 -0.10 26.10 -17.12
CA LEU A 7 1.23 25.65 -16.69
C LEU A 7 1.89 26.60 -15.67
N ASN A 8 1.59 27.89 -15.73
CA ASN A 8 2.13 28.87 -14.79
C ASN A 8 1.50 28.72 -13.40
N GLU A 9 0.21 28.39 -13.34
CA GLU A 9 -0.51 28.09 -12.10
C GLU A 9 0.03 26.83 -11.45
N ILE A 10 0.21 25.74 -12.20
CA ILE A 10 0.83 24.50 -11.68
C ILE A 10 2.21 24.79 -11.12
N LYS A 11 3.03 25.53 -11.87
CA LYS A 11 4.37 25.90 -11.41
C LYS A 11 4.32 26.69 -10.10
N LYS A 12 3.37 27.62 -9.93
CA LYS A 12 3.20 28.38 -8.68
C LYS A 12 2.78 27.47 -7.53
N ILE A 13 1.85 26.55 -7.75
CA ILE A 13 1.39 25.58 -6.73
C ILE A 13 2.57 24.70 -6.29
N VAL A 14 3.30 24.11 -7.23
CA VAL A 14 4.47 23.26 -6.92
C VAL A 14 5.55 24.06 -6.17
N MET A 15 5.84 25.29 -6.58
CA MET A 15 6.80 26.15 -5.86
C MET A 15 6.33 26.54 -4.45
N SER A 16 5.02 26.71 -4.24
CA SER A 16 4.45 26.96 -2.91
C SER A 16 4.66 25.74 -2.01
N PHE A 17 4.30 24.56 -2.51
CA PHE A 17 4.55 23.27 -1.86
C PHE A 17 6.02 23.07 -1.47
N GLU A 18 6.96 23.25 -2.40
CA GLU A 18 8.40 23.11 -2.11
C GLU A 18 8.88 24.03 -0.99
N LYS A 19 8.35 25.27 -0.96
CA LYS A 19 8.68 26.23 0.10
C LYS A 19 8.13 25.79 1.46
N LYS A 20 6.91 25.25 1.50
CA LYS A 20 6.28 24.74 2.73
C LYS A 20 7.00 23.51 3.26
N MET A 21 7.30 22.55 2.38
CA MET A 21 8.08 21.36 2.69
C MET A 21 9.46 21.73 3.25
N SER A 22 10.17 22.66 2.60
CA SER A 22 11.49 23.13 3.06
C SER A 22 11.42 23.81 4.42
N LYS A 23 10.43 24.70 4.63
CA LYS A 23 10.21 25.38 5.92
C LYS A 23 9.93 24.38 7.04
N ASN A 24 9.08 23.39 6.79
CA ASN A 24 8.78 22.35 7.77
C ASN A 24 10.04 21.55 8.13
N ARG A 25 10.79 21.09 7.12
CA ARG A 25 12.05 20.37 7.30
C ARG A 25 13.07 21.17 8.12
N GLU A 26 13.25 22.45 7.82
CA GLU A 26 14.17 23.33 8.56
C GLU A 26 13.76 23.46 10.03
N LEU A 27 12.46 23.63 10.32
CA LEU A 27 11.96 23.74 11.68
C LEU A 27 12.10 22.43 12.46
N ARG A 28 11.81 21.28 11.84
CA ARG A 28 12.00 19.95 12.46
C ARG A 28 13.47 19.69 12.79
N ILE A 29 14.40 20.07 11.92
CA ILE A 29 15.86 19.97 12.19
C ILE A 29 16.27 20.91 13.33
N LYS A 30 15.74 22.13 13.35
CA LYS A 30 16.08 23.14 14.36
C LYS A 30 15.50 22.82 15.74
N PHE A 31 14.36 22.13 15.79
CA PHE A 31 13.55 21.91 16.98
C PHE A 31 13.15 20.42 17.14
N LEU A 32 14.12 19.50 17.01
CA LEU A 32 13.94 18.04 17.00
C LEU A 32 12.95 17.51 18.05
N ASP A 33 13.08 17.95 19.30
CA ASP A 33 12.27 17.47 20.42
C ASP A 33 11.19 18.47 20.88
N GLN A 34 10.82 19.44 20.03
CA GLN A 34 9.87 20.50 20.37
C GLN A 34 8.76 20.60 19.30
N PRO A 35 7.83 19.64 19.25
CA PRO A 35 6.74 19.60 18.28
C PRO A 35 5.92 20.88 18.20
N GLU A 36 5.71 21.54 19.33
CA GLU A 36 4.99 22.81 19.43
C GLU A 36 5.60 23.94 18.59
N LYS A 37 6.88 23.81 18.17
CA LYS A 37 7.56 24.83 17.36
C LYS A 37 7.47 24.59 15.86
N PHE A 38 7.04 23.42 15.42
CA PHE A 38 6.90 23.09 14.01
C PHE A 38 5.49 22.64 13.61
N ILE A 39 4.58 22.41 14.57
CA ILE A 39 3.20 22.00 14.30
C ILE A 39 2.46 22.92 13.33
N ASP A 40 2.59 24.25 13.47
CA ASP A 40 1.98 25.21 12.55
C ASP A 40 2.49 25.02 11.11
N SER A 41 3.78 24.67 10.96
CA SER A 41 4.35 24.39 9.64
C SER A 41 3.92 23.03 9.07
N GLU A 42 3.57 22.07 9.91
CA GLU A 42 2.96 20.80 9.48
C GLU A 42 1.53 21.02 8.99
N CYS A 43 0.72 21.80 9.71
CA CYS A 43 -0.61 22.17 9.25
C CYS A 43 -0.56 22.93 7.93
N GLU A 44 0.35 23.91 7.80
CA GLU A 44 0.56 24.63 6.55
C GLU A 44 1.00 23.71 5.39
N LEU A 45 1.80 22.67 5.67
CA LEU A 45 2.24 21.70 4.66
C LEU A 45 1.09 20.76 4.27
N PHE A 46 0.31 20.31 5.24
CA PHE A 46 -0.87 19.47 5.01
C PHE A 46 -1.92 20.18 4.15
N GLU A 47 -2.25 21.44 4.46
CA GLU A 47 -3.17 22.25 3.65
C GLU A 47 -2.67 22.42 2.20
N GLU A 48 -1.36 22.58 2.02
CA GLU A 48 -0.77 22.72 0.69
C GLU A 48 -0.78 21.39 -0.08
N LEU A 49 -0.57 20.25 0.60
CA LEU A 49 -0.73 18.91 0.01
C LEU A 49 -2.16 18.71 -0.50
N GLN A 50 -3.17 19.11 0.28
CA GLN A 50 -4.58 19.04 -0.14
C GLN A 50 -4.86 19.84 -1.42
N SER A 51 -4.11 20.92 -1.66
CA SER A 51 -4.26 21.70 -2.90
C SER A 51 -3.74 20.97 -4.15
N LEU A 52 -2.83 20.00 -3.97
CA LEU A 52 -2.19 19.26 -5.07
C LEU A 52 -3.11 18.24 -5.75
N HIS A 53 -4.24 17.86 -5.15
CA HIS A 53 -5.23 16.98 -5.79
C HIS A 53 -5.67 17.49 -7.17
N THR A 54 -5.75 18.82 -7.33
CA THR A 54 -6.08 19.45 -8.62
C THR A 54 -5.01 19.22 -9.69
N VAL A 55 -3.75 19.06 -9.26
CA VAL A 55 -2.58 18.89 -10.11
C VAL A 55 -2.37 17.42 -10.47
N THR A 56 -2.50 16.51 -9.51
CA THR A 56 -2.38 15.05 -9.69
C THR A 56 -3.51 14.49 -10.56
N CYS A 57 -4.70 15.09 -10.51
CA CYS A 57 -5.83 14.77 -11.40
C CYS A 57 -5.71 15.35 -12.83
N SER A 58 -4.57 15.92 -13.22
CA SER A 58 -4.38 16.54 -14.55
C SER A 58 -3.25 15.86 -15.35
N PRO A 59 -3.47 14.68 -15.97
CA PRO A 59 -2.45 13.86 -16.62
C PRO A 59 -1.58 14.56 -17.66
N HIS A 60 -2.15 15.54 -18.37
CA HIS A 60 -1.46 16.32 -19.41
C HIS A 60 -0.21 17.06 -18.89
N PHE A 61 -0.12 17.27 -17.58
CA PHE A 61 1.00 17.95 -16.93
C PHE A 61 2.04 17.01 -16.31
N PHE A 62 1.85 15.69 -16.34
CA PHE A 62 2.74 14.73 -15.66
C PHE A 62 4.21 14.88 -16.03
N SER A 63 4.54 15.11 -17.31
CA SER A 63 5.91 15.40 -17.74
C SER A 63 6.50 16.62 -17.03
N HIS A 64 5.69 17.66 -16.81
CA HIS A 64 6.10 18.85 -16.08
C HIS A 64 6.19 18.60 -14.57
N LEU A 65 5.32 17.77 -13.99
CA LEU A 65 5.40 17.40 -12.57
C LEU A 65 6.70 16.65 -12.27
N ILE A 66 7.13 15.78 -13.19
CA ILE A 66 8.43 15.11 -13.14
C ILE A 66 9.57 16.13 -13.26
N GLU A 67 9.50 17.07 -14.22
CA GLU A 67 10.51 18.12 -14.40
C GLU A 67 10.63 19.01 -13.14
N PHE A 68 9.51 19.37 -12.53
CA PHE A 68 9.44 20.15 -11.30
C PHE A 68 9.73 19.32 -10.05
N LYS A 69 10.08 18.03 -10.19
CA LYS A 69 10.41 17.11 -9.09
C LYS A 69 9.31 16.94 -8.03
N LEU A 70 8.07 17.28 -8.37
CA LEU A 70 6.93 17.15 -7.44
C LEU A 70 6.82 15.72 -6.91
N MET A 71 6.84 14.74 -7.83
CA MET A 71 6.72 13.33 -7.47
C MET A 71 7.89 12.82 -6.62
N SER A 72 9.12 13.31 -6.85
CA SER A 72 10.26 12.98 -5.98
C SER A 72 10.08 13.54 -4.57
N ASN A 73 9.58 14.77 -4.45
CA ASN A 73 9.33 15.41 -3.16
C ASN A 73 8.20 14.71 -2.39
N LEU A 74 7.13 14.28 -3.09
CA LEU A 74 6.07 13.47 -2.49
C LEU A 74 6.62 12.13 -1.98
N LEU A 75 7.46 11.44 -2.74
CA LEU A 75 8.07 10.19 -2.26
C LEU A 75 8.94 10.39 -1.00
N GLU A 76 9.61 11.53 -0.85
CA GLU A 76 10.33 11.87 0.38
C GLU A 76 9.38 12.03 1.59
N LEU A 77 8.18 12.59 1.36
CA LEU A 77 7.17 12.78 2.41
C LEU A 77 6.49 11.48 2.88
N LEU A 78 6.59 10.37 2.14
CA LEU A 78 6.14 9.06 2.66
C LEU A 78 6.95 8.60 3.89
N CYS A 79 8.18 9.11 4.04
CA CYS A 79 9.06 8.88 5.17
C CYS A 79 8.89 9.92 6.30
N HIS A 80 7.90 10.80 6.21
CA HIS A 80 7.64 11.82 7.22
C HIS A 80 7.18 11.19 8.55
N ASP A 81 7.41 11.85 9.69
CA ASP A 81 7.03 11.30 11.01
C ASP A 81 5.54 11.50 11.34
N ASN A 82 4.91 12.51 10.73
CA ASN A 82 3.47 12.77 10.87
C ASN A 82 2.67 11.94 9.86
N ASN A 83 1.81 11.03 10.36
CA ASN A 83 1.01 10.12 9.56
C ASN A 83 0.00 10.83 8.65
N ASP A 84 -0.56 11.96 9.06
CA ASP A 84 -1.54 12.70 8.25
C ASP A 84 -0.89 13.20 6.94
N ILE A 85 0.36 13.67 7.03
CA ILE A 85 1.15 14.08 5.87
C ILE A 85 1.47 12.88 4.98
N ARG A 86 1.85 11.74 5.55
CA ARG A 86 2.15 10.54 4.77
C ARG A 86 0.90 10.01 4.05
N ALA A 87 -0.25 10.06 4.72
CA ALA A 87 -1.52 9.57 4.19
C ALA A 87 -1.97 10.37 2.96
N VAL A 88 -2.06 11.71 3.07
CA VAL A 88 -2.42 12.55 1.92
C VAL A 88 -1.37 12.45 0.81
N THR A 89 -0.09 12.28 1.15
CA THR A 89 0.98 12.05 0.17
C THR A 89 0.77 10.75 -0.61
N LEU A 90 0.37 9.67 0.07
CA LEU A 90 0.11 8.38 -0.56
C LEU A 90 -1.09 8.46 -1.51
N GLU A 91 -2.16 9.15 -1.11
CA GLU A 91 -3.33 9.40 -1.94
C GLU A 91 -2.97 10.20 -3.20
N LEU A 92 -2.22 11.29 -3.06
CA LEU A 92 -1.73 12.08 -4.21
C LEU A 92 -0.89 11.24 -5.18
N ILE A 93 -0.06 10.33 -4.67
CA ILE A 93 0.72 9.42 -5.52
C ILE A 93 -0.21 8.44 -6.23
N PHE A 94 -1.16 7.84 -5.52
CA PHE A 94 -2.12 6.88 -6.06
C PHE A 94 -2.91 7.47 -7.24
N GLU A 95 -3.44 8.69 -7.10
CA GLU A 95 -4.17 9.40 -8.16
C GLU A 95 -3.39 9.49 -9.49
N THR A 96 -2.06 9.52 -9.44
CA THR A 96 -1.22 9.63 -10.64
C THR A 96 -0.93 8.30 -11.33
N ILE A 97 -1.24 7.18 -10.68
CA ILE A 97 -1.03 5.82 -11.19
C ILE A 97 -2.31 4.98 -11.21
N ASP A 98 -3.44 5.56 -10.83
CA ASP A 98 -4.73 4.91 -10.84
C ASP A 98 -5.34 4.95 -12.25
N PRO A 99 -5.67 3.79 -12.87
CA PRO A 99 -6.32 3.75 -14.17
C PRO A 99 -7.70 4.42 -14.22
N GLU A 100 -8.40 4.55 -13.08
CA GLU A 100 -9.68 5.28 -13.04
C GLU A 100 -9.48 6.80 -13.15
N THR A 101 -8.43 7.32 -12.51
CA THR A 101 -8.06 8.74 -12.54
C THR A 101 -7.28 9.12 -13.81
N VAL A 102 -6.46 8.20 -14.34
CA VAL A 102 -5.59 8.40 -15.50
C VAL A 102 -5.97 7.42 -16.62
N PRO A 103 -7.01 7.71 -17.41
CA PRO A 103 -7.50 6.78 -18.43
C PRO A 103 -6.54 6.66 -19.63
N GLU A 104 -5.70 7.67 -19.88
CA GLU A 104 -4.72 7.62 -20.96
C GLU A 104 -3.48 6.78 -20.57
N ILE A 105 -3.38 5.60 -21.18
CA ILE A 105 -2.30 4.63 -20.97
C ILE A 105 -0.89 5.25 -21.12
N GLU A 106 -0.72 6.24 -22.00
CA GLU A 106 0.57 6.91 -22.21
C GLU A 106 1.04 7.66 -20.95
N TYR A 107 0.14 8.41 -20.30
CA TYR A 107 0.45 9.14 -19.08
C TYR A 107 0.59 8.20 -17.87
N LEU A 108 -0.29 7.21 -17.77
CA LEU A 108 -0.22 6.18 -16.76
C LEU A 108 1.12 5.42 -16.82
N THR A 109 1.51 4.97 -18.01
CA THR A 109 2.78 4.28 -18.25
C THR A 109 3.96 5.18 -17.87
N LEU A 110 3.96 6.44 -18.31
CA LEU A 110 5.02 7.40 -17.99
C LEU A 110 5.20 7.56 -16.48
N MET A 111 4.11 7.74 -15.75
CA MET A 111 4.15 8.00 -14.31
C MET A 111 4.53 6.74 -13.53
N THR A 112 3.92 5.60 -13.84
CA THR A 112 4.22 4.32 -13.18
C THR A 112 5.68 3.91 -13.39
N ASP A 113 6.23 4.05 -14.60
CA ASP A 113 7.64 3.78 -14.87
C ASP A 113 8.56 4.71 -14.08
N TYR A 114 8.22 6.00 -13.99
CA TYR A 114 8.99 6.98 -13.24
C TYR A 114 9.01 6.65 -11.74
N LEU A 115 7.85 6.42 -11.14
CA LEU A 115 7.71 6.15 -9.71
C LEU A 115 8.32 4.81 -9.28
N LEU A 116 8.21 3.77 -10.12
CA LEU A 116 8.89 2.49 -9.88
C LEU A 116 10.41 2.66 -9.85
N ARG A 117 10.99 3.49 -10.74
CA ARG A 117 12.44 3.79 -10.71
C ARG A 117 12.87 4.60 -9.48
N GLN A 118 11.93 5.28 -8.84
CA GLN A 118 12.13 6.03 -7.60
C GLN A 118 11.75 5.21 -6.35
N ASN A 119 11.66 3.89 -6.47
CA ASN A 119 11.40 2.95 -5.38
C ASN A 119 10.03 3.09 -4.70
N LEU A 120 8.98 3.53 -5.43
CA LEU A 120 7.63 3.60 -4.87
C LEU A 120 7.20 2.29 -4.20
N TYR A 121 7.50 1.13 -4.80
CA TYR A 121 7.16 -0.18 -4.24
C TYR A 121 7.70 -0.39 -2.81
N GLU A 122 8.99 -0.10 -2.60
CA GLU A 122 9.65 -0.23 -1.30
C GLU A 122 9.14 0.82 -0.29
N LEU A 123 8.91 2.05 -0.74
CA LEU A 123 8.38 3.12 0.10
C LEU A 123 6.95 2.84 0.57
N THR A 124 6.09 2.33 -0.31
CA THR A 124 4.73 1.92 0.05
C THR A 124 4.74 0.75 1.02
N ILE A 125 5.62 -0.24 0.85
CA ILE A 125 5.78 -1.34 1.82
C ILE A 125 6.24 -0.80 3.19
N SER A 126 7.22 0.09 3.21
CA SER A 126 7.67 0.75 4.43
C SER A 126 6.53 1.49 5.13
N TYR A 127 5.71 2.20 4.35
CA TYR A 127 4.51 2.87 4.85
C TYR A 127 3.51 1.89 5.47
N LEU A 128 3.09 0.87 4.72
CA LEU A 128 2.15 -0.15 5.18
C LEU A 128 2.63 -0.84 6.47
N ASN A 129 3.91 -1.21 6.55
CA ASN A 129 4.48 -1.88 7.73
C ASN A 129 4.43 -1.03 9.02
N SER A 130 4.21 0.28 8.91
CA SER A 130 4.03 1.17 10.06
C SER A 130 2.58 1.33 10.51
N LEU A 131 1.62 0.80 9.76
CA LEU A 131 0.19 0.88 10.05
C LEU A 131 -0.31 -0.34 10.83
N GLU A 132 -1.36 -0.11 11.62
CA GLU A 132 -2.05 -1.12 12.44
C GLU A 132 -3.57 -1.04 12.22
N LEU A 133 -4.29 -2.15 12.45
CA LEU A 133 -5.75 -2.21 12.37
C LEU A 133 -6.43 -1.62 13.61
N VAL A 134 -6.36 -0.30 13.76
CA VAL A 134 -6.84 0.41 14.96
C VAL A 134 -8.22 1.05 14.75
N ASP A 135 -8.40 1.74 13.64
CA ASP A 135 -9.60 2.52 13.34
C ASP A 135 -9.90 2.57 11.83
N SER A 136 -11.02 3.20 11.48
CA SER A 136 -11.47 3.31 10.09
C SER A 136 -10.51 4.11 9.20
N GLU A 137 -9.81 5.09 9.77
CA GLU A 137 -8.88 5.93 9.03
C GLU A 137 -7.62 5.12 8.65
N SER A 138 -7.05 4.41 9.61
CA SER A 138 -5.94 3.49 9.40
C SER A 138 -6.31 2.39 8.39
N ASN A 139 -7.54 1.85 8.47
CA ASN A 139 -8.03 0.85 7.52
C ASN A 139 -8.14 1.41 6.09
N SER A 140 -8.55 2.67 5.94
CA SER A 140 -8.61 3.36 4.65
C SER A 140 -7.20 3.52 4.06
N GLN A 141 -6.24 3.95 4.88
CA GLN A 141 -4.85 4.11 4.45
C GLN A 141 -4.18 2.78 4.06
N ILE A 142 -4.47 1.71 4.80
CA ILE A 142 -4.06 0.35 4.44
C ILE A 142 -4.62 -0.01 3.07
N THR A 143 -5.90 0.25 2.82
CA THR A 143 -6.55 -0.04 1.54
C THR A 143 -5.86 0.70 0.39
N VAL A 144 -5.62 2.00 0.52
CA VAL A 144 -4.91 2.78 -0.51
C VAL A 144 -3.52 2.20 -0.80
N GLY A 145 -2.74 1.90 0.25
CA GLY A 145 -1.40 1.34 0.07
C GLY A 145 -1.42 -0.05 -0.58
N LEU A 146 -2.39 -0.89 -0.23
CA LEU A 146 -2.58 -2.20 -0.85
C LEU A 146 -2.97 -2.09 -2.33
N THR A 147 -3.84 -1.14 -2.70
CA THR A 147 -4.22 -0.90 -4.11
C THR A 147 -3.02 -0.40 -4.92
N ILE A 148 -2.15 0.43 -4.35
CA ILE A 148 -0.88 0.80 -4.99
C ILE A 148 -0.03 -0.46 -5.23
N ILE A 149 0.09 -1.35 -4.25
CA ILE A 149 0.88 -2.59 -4.40
C ILE A 149 0.30 -3.47 -5.51
N GLU A 150 -1.02 -3.66 -5.54
CA GLU A 150 -1.72 -4.36 -6.62
C GLU A 150 -1.38 -3.76 -7.98
N THR A 151 -1.64 -2.46 -8.15
CA THR A 151 -1.39 -1.71 -9.40
C THR A 151 0.05 -1.91 -9.90
N LEU A 152 1.03 -1.83 -8.99
CA LEU A 152 2.44 -1.99 -9.36
C LEU A 152 2.79 -3.43 -9.72
N VAL A 153 2.24 -4.42 -9.01
CA VAL A 153 2.49 -5.84 -9.28
C VAL A 153 1.80 -6.27 -10.59
N GLU A 154 0.59 -5.80 -10.85
CA GLU A 154 -0.09 -6.02 -12.14
C GLU A 154 0.70 -5.43 -13.30
N TYR A 155 1.21 -4.19 -13.12
CA TYR A 155 2.03 -3.53 -14.13
C TYR A 155 3.38 -4.24 -14.36
N LYS A 156 4.04 -4.68 -13.27
CA LYS A 156 5.34 -5.35 -13.33
C LYS A 156 5.40 -6.54 -12.35
N PRO A 157 4.92 -7.74 -12.76
CA PRO A 157 4.82 -8.90 -11.86
C PRO A 157 6.12 -9.34 -11.20
N SER A 158 7.27 -9.08 -11.84
CA SER A 158 8.59 -9.43 -11.31
C SER A 158 8.96 -8.70 -10.01
N ILE A 159 8.29 -7.59 -9.66
CA ILE A 159 8.58 -6.88 -8.40
C ILE A 159 8.07 -7.65 -7.17
N ALA A 160 7.08 -8.53 -7.34
CA ALA A 160 6.51 -9.31 -6.24
C ALA A 160 7.57 -10.24 -5.60
N SER A 161 8.57 -10.70 -6.36
CA SER A 161 9.66 -11.54 -5.86
C SER A 161 10.84 -10.75 -5.26
N LEU A 162 10.77 -9.41 -5.17
CA LEU A 162 11.86 -8.63 -4.59
C LEU A 162 12.02 -8.93 -3.09
N PRO A 163 13.24 -8.90 -2.53
CA PRO A 163 13.46 -9.16 -1.10
C PRO A 163 12.65 -8.25 -0.17
N VAL A 164 12.36 -7.01 -0.60
CA VAL A 164 11.56 -6.02 0.15
C VAL A 164 10.11 -6.46 0.38
N THR A 165 9.59 -7.40 -0.41
CA THR A 165 8.24 -7.96 -0.23
C THR A 165 8.11 -8.78 1.05
N LYS A 166 9.22 -9.36 1.56
CA LYS A 166 9.19 -10.24 2.75
C LYS A 166 8.70 -9.52 4.03
N PRO A 167 9.17 -8.30 4.36
CA PRO A 167 8.57 -7.47 5.40
C PRO A 167 7.05 -7.31 5.26
N MET A 168 6.56 -7.02 4.05
CA MET A 168 5.12 -6.87 3.79
C MET A 168 4.36 -8.18 4.05
N LEU A 169 4.89 -9.32 3.59
CA LEU A 169 4.31 -10.64 3.84
C LEU A 169 4.23 -10.94 5.35
N ALA A 170 5.28 -10.60 6.11
CA ALA A 170 5.25 -10.74 7.56
C ALA A 170 4.18 -9.84 8.19
N TRP A 171 4.09 -8.58 7.75
CA TRP A 171 3.07 -7.64 8.23
C TRP A 171 1.66 -8.13 7.90
N ILE A 172 1.37 -8.59 6.68
CA ILE A 172 0.09 -9.21 6.31
C ILE A 172 -0.29 -10.36 7.26
N LEU A 173 0.67 -11.24 7.56
CA LEU A 173 0.44 -12.36 8.51
C LEU A 173 0.14 -11.89 9.94
N THR A 174 0.55 -10.68 10.34
CA THR A 174 0.15 -10.09 11.62
C THR A 174 -1.29 -9.59 11.59
N LEU A 175 -1.72 -8.98 10.49
CA LEU A 175 -3.10 -8.48 10.33
C LEU A 175 -4.11 -9.63 10.29
N LEU A 176 -3.80 -10.69 9.54
CA LEU A 176 -4.66 -11.86 9.41
C LEU A 176 -4.77 -12.67 10.71
N ALA A 177 -3.80 -12.57 11.62
CA ALA A 177 -3.83 -13.28 12.90
C ALA A 177 -4.92 -12.78 13.87
N THR A 178 -5.68 -11.74 13.50
CA THR A 178 -6.78 -11.24 14.30
C THR A 178 -8.00 -12.17 14.18
N ALA A 179 -8.52 -12.64 15.32
CA ALA A 179 -9.51 -13.72 15.40
C ALA A 179 -10.92 -13.39 14.84
N ARG A 180 -11.12 -12.23 14.20
CA ARG A 180 -12.41 -11.81 13.66
C ARG A 180 -12.24 -11.06 12.35
N TYR A 181 -12.97 -11.52 11.33
CA TYR A 181 -13.07 -10.83 10.05
C TYR A 181 -13.48 -9.35 10.20
N GLN A 182 -12.77 -8.49 9.47
CA GLN A 182 -13.08 -7.08 9.25
C GLN A 182 -13.02 -6.83 7.73
N PRO A 183 -13.76 -5.86 7.17
CA PRO A 183 -13.80 -5.64 5.73
C PRO A 183 -12.41 -5.47 5.07
N VAL A 184 -11.49 -4.78 5.74
CA VAL A 184 -10.11 -4.60 5.26
C VAL A 184 -9.33 -5.92 5.09
N HIS A 185 -9.70 -6.99 5.80
CA HIS A 185 -9.05 -8.30 5.66
C HIS A 185 -9.26 -8.91 4.29
N LEU A 186 -10.36 -8.59 3.60
CA LEU A 186 -10.59 -9.05 2.23
C LEU A 186 -9.46 -8.59 1.32
N HIS A 187 -9.21 -7.28 1.29
CA HIS A 187 -8.13 -6.72 0.48
C HIS A 187 -6.74 -7.21 0.92
N VAL A 188 -6.51 -7.35 2.24
CA VAL A 188 -5.26 -7.92 2.76
C VAL A 188 -5.00 -9.34 2.23
N VAL A 189 -6.02 -10.21 2.21
CA VAL A 189 -5.85 -11.58 1.72
C VAL A 189 -5.78 -11.66 0.20
N GLU A 190 -6.45 -10.77 -0.54
CA GLU A 190 -6.33 -10.65 -2.00
C GLU A 190 -4.88 -10.34 -2.40
N ILE A 191 -4.26 -9.35 -1.76
CA ILE A 191 -2.86 -9.03 -2.01
C ILE A 191 -1.95 -10.20 -1.63
N LEU A 192 -2.22 -10.91 -0.52
CA LEU A 192 -1.47 -12.12 -0.19
C LEU A 192 -1.56 -13.17 -1.30
N THR A 193 -2.76 -13.41 -1.82
CA THR A 193 -3.01 -14.33 -2.93
C THR A 193 -2.19 -13.93 -4.16
N ILE A 194 -2.24 -12.66 -4.58
CA ILE A 194 -1.48 -12.12 -5.72
C ILE A 194 0.03 -12.33 -5.55
N LEU A 195 0.56 -12.04 -4.35
CA LEU A 195 1.98 -12.18 -4.04
C LEU A 195 2.45 -13.65 -3.98
N LEU A 196 1.56 -14.59 -3.64
CA LEU A 196 1.85 -16.03 -3.57
C LEU A 196 1.74 -16.73 -4.92
N GLN A 197 0.78 -16.34 -5.75
CA GLN A 197 0.57 -16.94 -7.07
C GLN A 197 1.80 -16.74 -7.98
N ASN A 198 2.43 -15.57 -7.89
CA ASN A 198 3.47 -15.15 -8.83
C ASN A 198 4.92 -15.34 -8.34
N SER A 199 5.15 -15.86 -7.12
CA SER A 199 6.51 -16.02 -6.58
C SER A 199 6.69 -17.29 -5.75
N GLU A 200 7.65 -18.12 -6.15
CA GLU A 200 8.09 -19.28 -5.35
C GLU A 200 8.79 -18.84 -4.08
N GLU A 201 9.59 -17.77 -4.16
CA GLU A 201 10.31 -17.21 -3.02
C GLU A 201 9.36 -16.73 -1.91
N ASN A 202 8.21 -16.16 -2.30
CA ASN A 202 7.18 -15.74 -1.35
C ASN A 202 6.48 -16.94 -0.71
N ARG A 203 6.22 -18.01 -1.46
CA ARG A 203 5.64 -19.25 -0.91
C ARG A 203 6.56 -19.90 0.11
N ASP A 204 7.84 -19.99 -0.18
CA ASP A 204 8.83 -20.59 0.72
C ASP A 204 9.01 -19.71 1.97
N TYR A 205 9.02 -18.39 1.80
CA TYR A 205 9.06 -17.45 2.93
C TYR A 205 7.86 -17.59 3.86
N ILE A 206 6.63 -17.60 3.31
CA ILE A 206 5.40 -17.75 4.11
C ILE A 206 5.37 -19.11 4.83
N GLY A 207 5.80 -20.18 4.16
CA GLY A 207 5.91 -21.51 4.75
C GLY A 207 6.81 -21.53 5.99
N THR A 208 8.01 -20.96 5.87
CA THR A 208 9.00 -20.90 6.96
C THR A 208 8.68 -19.85 8.04
N SER A 209 7.74 -18.94 7.79
CA SER A 209 7.34 -17.85 8.70
C SER A 209 6.06 -18.15 9.50
N ASN A 210 5.74 -19.42 9.74
CA ASN A 210 4.50 -19.87 10.39
C ASN A 210 3.22 -19.38 9.68
N GLY A 211 3.29 -19.06 8.39
CA GLY A 211 2.16 -18.50 7.67
C GLY A 211 1.08 -19.54 7.35
N ILE A 212 1.47 -20.79 7.12
CA ILE A 212 0.52 -21.89 6.88
C ILE A 212 -0.40 -22.10 8.09
N ASP A 213 0.17 -22.17 9.30
CA ASP A 213 -0.59 -22.28 10.55
C ASP A 213 -1.56 -21.10 10.74
N LYS A 214 -1.10 -19.87 10.49
CA LYS A 214 -1.95 -18.67 10.57
C LYS A 214 -3.12 -18.72 9.58
N ILE A 215 -2.89 -19.14 8.34
CA ILE A 215 -3.96 -19.28 7.33
C ILE A 215 -4.95 -20.37 7.76
N LEU A 216 -4.46 -21.51 8.27
CA LEU A 216 -5.31 -22.59 8.78
C LEU A 216 -6.15 -22.15 9.98
N ILE A 217 -5.59 -21.36 10.90
CA ILE A 217 -6.34 -20.77 12.01
C ILE A 217 -7.48 -19.88 11.47
N CYS A 218 -7.20 -19.04 10.47
CA CYS A 218 -8.23 -18.21 9.83
C CYS A 218 -9.35 -19.07 9.23
N LEU A 219 -9.00 -20.09 8.45
CA LEU A 219 -9.94 -21.03 7.84
C LEU A 219 -10.75 -21.82 8.89
N SER A 220 -10.15 -22.12 10.04
CA SER A 220 -10.81 -22.89 11.11
C SER A 220 -12.06 -22.22 11.68
N HIS A 221 -12.17 -20.89 11.57
CA HIS A 221 -13.36 -20.15 11.98
C HIS A 221 -14.59 -20.52 11.15
N TYR A 222 -14.39 -20.94 9.89
CA TYR A 222 -15.46 -21.29 8.96
C TYR A 222 -15.86 -22.77 9.01
N ARG A 223 -15.20 -23.58 9.85
CA ARG A 223 -15.51 -25.01 9.99
C ARG A 223 -16.94 -25.28 10.49
N LYS A 224 -17.46 -24.43 11.38
CA LYS A 224 -18.76 -24.64 12.04
C LYS A 224 -19.81 -23.58 11.69
N ALA A 225 -19.41 -22.53 11.00
CA ALA A 225 -20.26 -21.40 10.68
C ALA A 225 -19.88 -20.85 9.32
N ASP A 226 -20.88 -20.68 8.46
CA ASP A 226 -20.67 -20.08 7.16
C ASP A 226 -20.36 -18.57 7.29
N PRO A 227 -19.64 -17.99 6.32
CA PRO A 227 -19.51 -16.55 6.16
C PRO A 227 -20.87 -15.85 6.14
N ARG A 228 -20.93 -14.62 6.66
CA ARG A 228 -22.18 -13.88 6.84
C ARG A 228 -22.52 -12.95 5.69
N THR A 229 -21.50 -12.51 4.94
CA THR A 229 -21.61 -11.55 3.84
C THR A 229 -20.90 -12.10 2.61
N THR A 230 -21.21 -11.56 1.44
CA THR A 230 -20.51 -11.89 0.19
C THR A 230 -19.01 -11.63 0.31
N ASP A 231 -18.62 -10.49 0.88
CA ASP A 231 -17.21 -10.11 1.10
C ASP A 231 -16.49 -11.11 2.03
N GLU A 232 -17.19 -11.66 3.03
CA GLU A 232 -16.61 -12.67 3.92
C GLU A 232 -16.49 -14.04 3.23
N VAL A 233 -17.39 -14.37 2.28
CA VAL A 233 -17.25 -15.56 1.41
C VAL A 233 -16.01 -15.41 0.54
N GLU A 234 -15.81 -14.24 -0.07
CA GLU A 234 -14.65 -13.96 -0.92
C GLU A 234 -13.36 -13.98 -0.12
N TYR A 235 -13.36 -13.42 1.10
CA TYR A 235 -12.23 -13.51 2.02
C TYR A 235 -11.86 -14.97 2.32
N MET A 236 -12.85 -15.81 2.64
CA MET A 236 -12.64 -17.24 2.87
C MET A 236 -12.09 -17.95 1.63
N GLN A 237 -12.60 -17.63 0.43
CA GLN A 237 -12.11 -18.20 -0.83
C GLN A 237 -10.65 -17.81 -1.08
N ASN A 238 -10.29 -16.55 -0.88
CA ASN A 238 -8.92 -16.08 -0.99
C ASN A 238 -7.97 -16.76 0.01
N LEU A 239 -8.42 -17.08 1.23
CA LEU A 239 -7.64 -17.90 2.17
C LEU A 239 -7.40 -19.32 1.63
N PHE A 240 -8.39 -19.94 0.98
CA PHE A 240 -8.20 -21.23 0.31
C PHE A 240 -7.25 -21.13 -0.87
N ASP A 241 -7.32 -20.05 -1.65
CA ASP A 241 -6.40 -19.81 -2.76
C ASP A 241 -4.96 -19.63 -2.28
N CYS A 242 -4.77 -18.90 -1.16
CA CYS A 242 -3.49 -18.82 -0.48
C CYS A 242 -2.98 -20.21 -0.05
N ALA A 243 -3.82 -21.03 0.60
CA ALA A 243 -3.44 -22.38 1.01
C ALA A 243 -3.06 -23.26 -0.19
N CYS A 244 -3.84 -23.22 -1.27
CA CYS A 244 -3.56 -23.93 -2.52
C CYS A 244 -2.24 -23.48 -3.14
N ALA A 245 -1.99 -22.17 -3.21
CA ALA A 245 -0.75 -21.61 -3.70
C ALA A 245 0.44 -22.11 -2.88
N LEU A 246 0.35 -22.09 -1.54
CA LEU A 246 1.42 -22.56 -0.66
C LEU A 246 1.76 -24.04 -0.87
N LEU A 247 0.76 -24.88 -1.13
CA LEU A 247 0.93 -26.32 -1.40
C LEU A 247 1.62 -26.65 -2.73
N LEU A 248 1.85 -25.66 -3.59
CA LEU A 248 2.68 -25.84 -4.78
C LEU A 248 4.15 -26.14 -4.40
N SER A 249 4.64 -25.59 -3.28
CA SER A 249 5.97 -25.92 -2.74
C SER A 249 5.94 -27.26 -1.99
N MET A 250 6.92 -28.13 -2.27
CA MET A 250 7.00 -29.45 -1.62
C MET A 250 7.27 -29.37 -0.12
N GLU A 251 8.08 -28.41 0.32
CA GLU A 251 8.39 -28.22 1.73
C GLU A 251 7.14 -27.79 2.51
N ASN A 252 6.36 -26.88 1.94
CA ASN A 252 5.09 -26.41 2.49
C ASN A 252 4.06 -27.52 2.67
N ARG A 253 4.07 -28.56 1.83
CA ARG A 253 3.16 -29.73 2.02
C ARG A 253 3.43 -30.44 3.34
N ASN A 254 4.70 -30.59 3.72
CA ASN A 254 5.06 -31.24 4.98
C ASN A 254 4.68 -30.35 6.18
N ILE A 255 4.86 -29.04 6.06
CA ILE A 255 4.45 -28.06 7.07
C ILE A 255 2.92 -28.08 7.23
N PHE A 256 2.16 -28.08 6.14
CA PHE A 256 0.70 -28.15 6.15
C PHE A 256 0.18 -29.39 6.88
N VAL A 257 0.77 -30.56 6.64
CA VAL A 257 0.43 -31.79 7.39
C VAL A 257 0.78 -31.64 8.87
N SER A 258 1.92 -31.03 9.18
CA SER A 258 2.36 -30.81 10.57
C SER A 258 1.46 -29.82 11.33
N CYS A 259 0.78 -28.92 10.62
CA CYS A 259 -0.19 -27.96 11.15
C CYS A 259 -1.64 -28.51 11.19
N GLU A 260 -1.84 -29.82 11.08
CA GLU A 260 -3.16 -30.46 11.07
C GLU A 260 -4.08 -29.95 9.93
N GLY A 261 -3.50 -29.50 8.82
CA GLY A 261 -4.26 -28.96 7.71
C GLY A 261 -5.15 -30.01 7.03
N MET A 262 -4.71 -31.27 6.98
CA MET A 262 -5.51 -32.37 6.40
C MET A 262 -6.78 -32.62 7.22
N GLU A 263 -6.64 -32.62 8.54
CA GLU A 263 -7.73 -32.78 9.49
C GLU A 263 -8.73 -31.65 9.33
N LEU A 264 -8.27 -30.40 9.20
CA LEU A 264 -9.16 -29.27 8.98
C LEU A 264 -9.98 -29.39 7.69
N MET A 265 -9.39 -29.88 6.59
CA MET A 265 -10.07 -29.99 5.29
C MET A 265 -11.13 -31.11 5.22
N ILE A 266 -11.07 -32.09 6.12
CA ILE A 266 -11.99 -33.24 6.15
C ILE A 266 -13.21 -32.99 7.06
N LEU A 267 -13.10 -32.00 7.96
CA LEU A 267 -14.08 -31.72 9.02
C LEU A 267 -15.14 -30.70 8.60
#